data_AF-A0A0A7I7Z9-F1
#
_entry.id   AF-A0A0A7I7Z9-F1
#
_cell.length_a   1.000
_cell.length_b   1.000
_cell.length_c   1.000
_cell.angle_alpha   90.00
_cell.angle_beta   90.00
_cell.angle_gamma   90.00
#
_symmetry.space_group_name_H-M   'P 1'
#
loop_
_entity.id
_entity.type
_entity.pdbx_description
1 polymer ?
#
loop_
_entity_poly.entity_id
_entity_poly.type
_entity_poly.pdbx_seq_one_letter_code
_entity_poly.pdbx_strand_id
1 'polypeptide(L)'
;MSRNSRVKVVLNHPNVCRQLLNNTQLLDEVEYQVTGMAAVHPAIKVYRNSGVSRGNVVATIPMAVEDAHRGLLTDILGRVRI
;
A
#
# COMPACT_ATOMS: atom_id res chain seq x y z
N MET A 1 -39.65 3.59 -12.66
CA MET A 1 -38.48 2.77 -13.00
C MET A 1 -37.21 3.58 -12.74
N SER A 2 -36.38 3.15 -11.79
CA SER A 2 -35.18 3.90 -11.35
C SER A 2 -34.06 3.81 -12.40
N ARG A 3 -33.63 4.95 -12.93
CA ARG A 3 -32.43 5.06 -13.77
C ARG A 3 -31.21 4.90 -12.86
N ASN A 4 -30.72 3.68 -12.71
CA ASN A 4 -29.43 3.42 -12.08
C ASN A 4 -28.33 3.84 -13.06
N SER A 5 -28.07 5.15 -13.17
CA SER A 5 -26.95 5.68 -13.93
C SER A 5 -25.67 5.17 -13.26
N ARG A 6 -25.03 4.18 -13.88
CA ARG A 6 -23.74 3.64 -13.44
C ARG A 6 -22.76 4.80 -13.28
N VAL A 7 -22.53 5.24 -12.04
CA VAL A 7 -21.56 6.28 -11.71
C VAL A 7 -20.19 5.71 -12.08
N LYS A 8 -19.62 6.21 -13.19
CA LYS A 8 -18.28 5.86 -13.62
C LYS A 8 -17.33 6.80 -12.89
N VAL A 9 -16.74 6.33 -11.80
CA VAL A 9 -15.66 7.07 -11.12
C VAL A 9 -14.42 6.96 -11.99
N VAL A 10 -14.11 8.02 -12.74
CA VAL A 10 -12.87 8.13 -13.51
C VAL A 10 -11.90 8.95 -12.69
N LEU A 11 -10.87 8.28 -12.17
CA LEU A 11 -9.81 8.95 -11.44
C LEU A 11 -8.96 9.78 -12.41
N ASN A 12 -8.76 11.07 -12.09
CA ASN A 12 -7.86 11.94 -12.86
C ASN A 12 -6.42 11.50 -12.61
N HIS A 13 -5.86 10.74 -13.55
CA HIS A 13 -4.54 10.12 -13.43
C HIS A 13 -3.43 11.13 -13.05
N PRO A 14 -3.24 12.28 -13.74
CA PRO A 14 -2.28 13.30 -13.31
C PRO A 14 -2.44 13.76 -11.86
N ASN A 15 -3.68 13.95 -11.42
CA ASN A 15 -3.96 14.43 -10.06
C ASN A 15 -3.68 13.33 -9.01
N VAL A 16 -4.07 12.09 -9.31
CA VAL A 16 -3.76 10.90 -8.49
C VAL A 16 -2.26 10.68 -8.38
N CYS A 17 -1.53 10.78 -9.50
CA CYS A 17 -0.08 10.70 -9.49
C CYS A 17 0.54 11.73 -8.55
N ARG A 18 0.09 12.99 -8.62
CA ARG A 18 0.65 14.06 -7.78
C ARG A 18 0.32 13.89 -6.30
N GLN A 19 -0.93 13.55 -5.99
CA GLN A 19 -1.43 13.52 -4.61
C GLN A 19 -1.06 12.26 -3.85
N LEU A 20 -0.93 11.12 -4.55
CA LEU A 20 -0.68 9.81 -3.93
C LEU A 20 0.69 9.25 -4.32
N LEU A 21 1.02 9.18 -5.62
CA LEU A 21 2.22 8.48 -6.09
C LEU A 21 3.51 9.31 -5.98
N ASN A 22 3.42 10.64 -5.93
CA ASN A 22 4.56 11.55 -5.79
C ASN A 22 4.54 12.34 -4.48
N ASN A 23 3.60 12.02 -3.58
CA ASN A 23 3.53 12.65 -2.28
C ASN A 23 4.54 11.95 -1.35
N THR A 24 5.73 12.54 -1.24
CA THR A 24 6.83 11.94 -0.49
C THR A 24 6.47 11.76 0.97
N GLN A 25 5.81 12.74 1.60
CA GLN A 25 5.36 12.64 2.99
C GLN A 25 4.41 11.47 3.21
N LEU A 26 3.45 11.28 2.29
CA LEU A 26 2.55 10.13 2.37
C LEU A 26 3.30 8.80 2.22
N LEU A 27 4.22 8.72 1.27
CA LEU A 27 5.01 7.51 1.05
C LEU A 27 5.98 7.23 2.21
N ASP A 28 6.54 8.27 2.83
CA ASP A 28 7.39 8.19 4.02
C ASP A 28 6.60 7.62 5.20
N GLU A 29 5.39 8.13 5.43
CA GLU A 29 4.51 7.69 6.51
C GLU A 29 4.08 6.23 6.33
N VAL A 30 3.67 5.85 5.11
CA VAL A 30 3.33 4.45 4.80
C VAL A 30 4.54 3.53 4.96
N GLU A 31 5.72 3.93 4.48
CA GLU A 31 6.95 3.16 4.66
C GLU A 31 7.30 2.98 6.13
N TYR A 32 7.19 4.05 6.93
CA TYR A 32 7.46 4.02 8.36
C TYR A 32 6.51 3.05 9.09
N GLN A 33 5.20 3.16 8.86
CA GLN A 33 4.22 2.28 9.49
C GLN A 33 4.43 0.83 9.08
N VAL A 34 4.59 0.55 7.78
CA VAL A 34 4.80 -0.82 7.29
C VAL A 34 6.11 -1.39 7.83
N THR A 35 7.18 -0.60 7.90
CA THR A 35 8.47 -1.04 8.48
C THR A 35 8.36 -1.31 9.97
N GLY A 36 7.67 -0.45 10.72
CA GLY A 36 7.41 -0.65 12.15
C GLY A 36 6.62 -1.92 12.42
N MET A 37 5.61 -2.22 11.60
CA MET A 37 4.83 -3.46 11.70
C MET A 37 5.58 -4.69 11.18
N ALA A 38 6.46 -4.52 10.19
CA ALA A 38 7.32 -5.58 9.66
C ALA A 38 8.43 -5.99 10.65
N ALA A 39 8.84 -5.10 11.57
CA ALA A 39 9.84 -5.40 12.58
C ALA A 39 9.46 -6.57 13.51
N VAL A 40 8.17 -6.93 13.54
CA VAL A 40 7.63 -8.05 14.31
C VAL A 40 8.02 -9.40 13.71
N HIS A 41 8.36 -9.49 12.42
CA HIS A 41 8.75 -10.74 11.78
C HIS A 41 9.92 -10.57 10.79
N PRO A 42 11.10 -11.20 11.04
CA PRO A 42 12.33 -10.94 10.27
C PRO A 42 12.28 -11.39 8.80
N ALA A 43 11.34 -12.26 8.44
CA ALA A 43 11.14 -12.65 7.04
C ALA A 43 10.41 -11.60 6.19
N ILE A 44 9.84 -10.56 6.82
CA ILE A 44 9.18 -9.46 6.09
C ILE A 44 10.25 -8.51 5.57
N LYS A 45 10.18 -8.19 4.28
CA LYS A 45 11.04 -7.19 3.64
C LYS A 45 10.17 -6.09 3.04
N VAL A 46 10.54 -4.85 3.32
CA VAL A 46 9.87 -3.65 2.82
C VAL A 46 10.77 -2.97 1.79
N TYR A 47 10.17 -2.56 0.68
CA TYR A 47 10.85 -1.92 -0.44
C TYR A 47 10.11 -0.64 -0.80
N ARG A 48 10.86 0.43 -1.02
CA ARG A 48 10.34 1.68 -1.58
C ARG A 48 10.77 1.85 -3.02
N ASN A 49 9.80 2.22 -3.84
CA ASN A 49 10.02 2.74 -5.17
C ASN A 49 9.76 4.25 -5.16
N SER A 50 10.79 5.03 -5.49
CA SER A 50 10.74 6.50 -5.54
C SER A 50 10.49 7.05 -6.95
N GLY A 51 10.05 6.21 -7.89
CA GLY A 51 9.80 6.62 -9.27
C GLY A 51 8.79 7.77 -9.39
N VAL A 52 9.16 8.84 -10.10
CA VAL A 52 8.41 10.11 -10.28
C VAL A 52 7.02 9.96 -10.96
N SER A 53 6.64 8.75 -11.38
CA SER A 53 5.31 8.45 -11.94
C SER A 53 4.61 7.27 -11.26
N ARG A 54 5.29 6.57 -10.34
CA ARG A 54 4.85 5.28 -9.78
C ARG A 54 5.39 5.07 -8.36
N GLY A 55 5.44 6.11 -7.52
CA GLY A 55 5.90 5.92 -6.14
C GLY A 55 4.99 4.96 -5.38
N ASN A 56 5.60 3.96 -4.74
CA ASN A 56 4.89 2.96 -3.96
C ASN A 56 5.81 2.29 -2.93
N VAL A 57 5.19 1.72 -1.89
CA VAL A 57 5.84 0.89 -0.88
C VAL A 57 5.33 -0.54 -1.05
N VAL A 58 6.23 -1.52 -1.02
CA VAL A 58 5.93 -2.94 -1.20
C VAL A 58 6.47 -3.71 -0.02
N ALA A 59 5.61 -4.46 0.68
CA ALA A 59 6.02 -5.45 1.65
C ALA A 59 5.98 -6.85 1.03
N THR A 60 6.94 -7.70 1.37
CA THR A 60 7.02 -9.09 0.91
C THR A 60 7.37 -10.02 2.06
N ILE A 61 6.91 -11.25 1.98
CA ILE A 61 7.22 -12.34 2.93
C ILE A 61 7.16 -13.68 2.17
N PRO A 62 7.95 -14.70 2.54
CA PRO A 62 7.81 -16.03 1.93
C PRO A 62 6.40 -16.61 2.16
N MET A 63 5.82 -17.23 1.13
CA MET A 63 4.46 -17.77 1.18
C MET A 63 4.27 -18.79 2.32
N ALA A 64 5.24 -19.68 2.55
CA ALA A 64 5.18 -20.65 3.64
C ALA A 64 5.06 -20.00 5.03
N VAL A 65 5.62 -18.80 5.20
CA VAL A 65 5.51 -18.03 6.43
C VAL A 65 4.16 -17.32 6.49
N GLU A 66 3.71 -16.72 5.39
CA GLU A 66 2.38 -16.07 5.32
C GLU A 66 1.24 -17.05 5.66
N ASP A 67 1.31 -18.28 5.13
CA ASP A 67 0.34 -19.34 5.39
C ASP A 67 0.35 -19.77 6.86
N ALA A 68 1.54 -19.93 7.44
CA ALA A 68 1.70 -20.28 8.86
C ALA A 68 1.11 -19.20 9.79
N HIS A 69 1.18 -17.93 9.39
CA HIS A 69 0.65 -16.80 10.14
C HIS A 69 -0.75 -16.34 9.68
N ARG A 70 -1.43 -17.10 8.81
CA ARG A 70 -2.80 -16.86 8.33
C ARG A 70 -3.02 -15.45 7.76
N GLY A 71 -2.11 -14.97 6.92
CA GLY A 71 -2.29 -13.68 6.22
C GLY A 71 -1.67 -12.48 6.96
N LEU A 72 -0.49 -12.65 7.55
CA LEU A 72 0.21 -11.62 8.32
C LEU A 72 0.41 -10.32 7.54
N LEU A 73 0.82 -10.43 6.28
CA LEU A 73 1.06 -9.26 5.43
C LEU A 73 -0.24 -8.53 5.10
N THR A 74 -1.32 -9.28 4.91
CA THR A 74 -2.67 -8.71 4.70
C THR A 74 -3.16 -7.95 5.93
N ASP A 75 -2.96 -8.49 7.13
CA ASP A 75 -3.32 -7.83 8.39
C ASP A 75 -2.46 -6.58 8.63
N ILE A 76 -1.15 -6.64 8.36
CA ILE A 76 -0.27 -5.47 8.44
C ILE A 76 -0.76 -4.35 7.52
N LEU A 77 -0.98 -4.65 6.24
CA LEU A 77 -1.43 -3.64 5.27
C LEU A 77 -2.83 -3.10 5.59
N GLY A 78 -3.73 -3.92 6.14
CA GLY A 78 -5.08 -3.50 6.55
C GLY A 78 -5.11 -2.55 7.75
N ARG A 79 -4.02 -2.49 8.53
CA ARG A 79 -3.90 -1.62 9.71
C ARG A 79 -3.20 -0.30 9.43
N VAL A 80 -2.52 -0.16 8.30
CA VAL A 80 -1.90 1.10 7.87
C VAL A 80 -2.97 2.16 7.70
N ARG A 81 -2.75 3.35 8.26
CA ARG A 81 -3.68 4.48 8.15
C ARG A 81 -2.98 5.67 7.51
N ILE A 82 -3.74 6.36 6.65
CA ILE A 82 -3.34 7.58 5.94
C ILE A 82 -4.13 8.75 6.51
#